data_AF-A0A8D2JK07-F1
#
_entry.id   AF-A0A8D2JK07-F1
#
_cell.length_a   1.000
_cell.length_b   1.000
_cell.length_c   1.000
_cell.angle_alpha   90.00
_cell.angle_beta   90.00
_cell.angle_gamma   90.00
#
_symmetry.space_group_name_H-M   'P 1'
#
loop_
_entity.id
_entity.type
_entity.pdbx_description
1 polymer ?
#
loop_
_entity_poly.entity_id
_entity_poly.type
_entity_poly.pdbx_seq_one_letter_code
_entity_poly.pdbx_strand_id
1 'polypeptide(L)'
;MALCAKKRPPEEERRARANDREYNEKFQYASNCIKTSKYNILTFLPVNLFEQFQEVANTYFLFLLILQLIPQISSLSWFTTIVPLVLVLTITAVKDATDDYFRHKSDNQVNNRQSQVLINGILQQEQWMNVCVGDIIKLENNQFVAADLLLLSSSEPHGLCYIETAELDGETNMKVRQAIPVTSELGDISKLAKFDGEVICEPPNNKLDKFSGTLYWKENKFPLSNQNMLLRGCVLRNTEWCFGLVIFAGPDTKLMQNSGRTKFKRTSIDRLMNTLVLWIFGFLVCMGVILAIGNAIWEHEVGTRFQVYLPWDEAVDSAFFSGFLSFWSYIIILNTVVPISLYVRYVLSLLGLSREPGGSLLNFSVNIKSLRRNTKSSSSYSVNIL
;
A
#
# COMPACT_ATOMS: atom_id res chain seq x y z
N MET A 1 -13.62 0.59 6.35
CA MET A 1 -13.80 -0.60 7.22
C MET A 1 -13.35 -1.83 6.47
N ALA A 2 -12.33 -2.52 6.99
CA ALA A 2 -12.00 -3.87 6.52
C ALA A 2 -13.18 -4.77 6.87
N LEU A 3 -13.95 -5.20 5.86
CA LEU A 3 -14.83 -6.36 6.01
C LEU A 3 -14.01 -7.47 6.64
N CYS A 4 -14.58 -8.01 7.72
CA CYS A 4 -14.00 -8.94 8.67
C CYS A 4 -13.27 -10.10 7.97
N ALA A 5 -12.00 -9.90 7.61
CA ALA A 5 -11.10 -11.00 7.32
C ALA A 5 -10.87 -11.69 8.66
N LYS A 6 -11.59 -12.80 8.87
CA LYS A 6 -11.49 -13.70 10.02
C LYS A 6 -10.00 -13.83 10.36
N LYS A 7 -9.58 -13.20 11.46
CA LYS A 7 -8.16 -13.15 11.84
C LYS A 7 -7.77 -14.60 12.13
N ARG A 8 -6.94 -15.20 11.26
CA ARG A 8 -6.52 -16.60 11.41
C ARG A 8 -5.87 -16.76 12.79
N PRO A 9 -6.13 -17.86 13.51
CA PRO A 9 -5.40 -18.15 14.73
C PRO A 9 -3.90 -18.15 14.44
N PRO A 10 -3.05 -17.74 15.39
CA PRO A 10 -1.61 -17.76 15.20
C PRO A 10 -1.15 -19.19 14.88
N GLU A 11 -0.52 -19.36 13.71
CA GLU A 11 0.10 -20.63 13.31
C GLU A 11 1.29 -20.89 14.24
N GLU A 12 1.28 -21.99 15.00
CA GLU A 12 2.43 -22.41 15.82
C GLU A 12 3.52 -23.06 14.96
N GLU A 13 3.10 -23.83 13.95
CA GLU A 13 3.95 -24.52 12.98
C GLU A 13 3.23 -24.59 11.63
N ARG A 14 4.00 -24.63 10.54
CA ARG A 14 3.47 -24.79 9.19
C ARG A 14 3.80 -26.17 8.64
N ARG A 15 2.79 -26.82 8.06
CA ARG A 15 2.90 -28.17 7.48
C ARG A 15 2.52 -28.16 6.01
N ALA A 16 3.43 -28.60 5.13
CA ALA A 16 3.18 -28.68 3.70
C ALA A 16 3.57 -30.05 3.18
N ARG A 17 2.62 -30.76 2.57
CA ARG A 17 2.87 -32.06 1.92
C ARG A 17 2.99 -31.88 0.41
N ALA A 18 4.01 -32.48 -0.18
CA ALA A 18 4.24 -32.40 -1.62
C ALA A 18 3.16 -33.15 -2.41
N ASN A 19 2.69 -32.53 -3.50
CA ASN A 19 1.69 -33.07 -4.43
C ASN A 19 0.33 -33.48 -3.81
N ASP A 20 0.03 -33.04 -2.58
CA ASP A 20 -1.20 -33.39 -1.87
C ASP A 20 -2.00 -32.11 -1.52
N ARG A 21 -2.72 -31.59 -2.51
CA ARG A 21 -3.54 -30.37 -2.35
C ARG A 21 -4.66 -30.56 -1.33
N GLU A 22 -5.31 -31.73 -1.31
CA GLU A 22 -6.40 -32.04 -0.38
C GLU A 22 -5.93 -32.01 1.08
N TYR A 23 -4.73 -32.51 1.38
CA TYR A 23 -4.14 -32.38 2.70
C TYR A 23 -3.85 -30.92 3.05
N ASN A 24 -3.24 -30.16 2.14
CA ASN A 24 -2.82 -28.78 2.40
C ASN A 24 -4.03 -27.82 2.53
N GLU A 25 -5.14 -28.10 1.85
CA GLU A 25 -6.37 -27.31 1.93
C GLU A 25 -6.99 -27.31 3.34
N LYS A 26 -6.76 -28.36 4.14
CA LYS A 26 -7.24 -28.45 5.53
C LYS A 26 -6.73 -27.30 6.41
N PHE A 27 -5.54 -26.77 6.11
CA PHE A 27 -4.93 -25.67 6.85
C PHE A 27 -5.38 -24.27 6.38
N GLN A 28 -6.12 -24.18 5.27
CA GLN A 28 -6.63 -22.91 4.73
C GLN A 28 -5.56 -21.82 4.56
N TYR A 29 -4.39 -22.19 4.00
CA TYR A 29 -3.29 -21.29 3.73
C TYR A 29 -3.67 -20.11 2.82
N ALA A 30 -2.84 -19.06 2.79
CA ALA A 30 -3.10 -17.92 1.92
C ALA A 30 -2.93 -18.32 0.44
N SER A 31 -3.79 -17.77 -0.42
CA SER A 31 -3.61 -17.84 -1.88
C SER A 31 -2.36 -17.05 -2.29
N ASN A 32 -1.71 -17.46 -3.38
CA ASN A 32 -0.53 -16.79 -3.91
C ASN A 32 -0.81 -15.43 -4.59
N CYS A 33 -2.09 -15.03 -4.65
CA CYS A 33 -2.53 -13.74 -5.15
C CYS A 33 -2.01 -12.58 -4.27
N ILE A 34 -1.35 -11.60 -4.92
CA ILE A 34 -0.92 -10.36 -4.28
C ILE A 34 -1.96 -9.27 -4.55
N LYS A 35 -2.29 -8.51 -3.50
CA LYS A 35 -3.09 -7.29 -3.59
C LYS A 35 -2.44 -6.18 -2.78
N THR A 36 -1.88 -5.20 -3.46
CA THR A 36 -1.28 -3.98 -2.88
C THR A 36 -2.20 -2.77 -3.00
N SER A 37 -3.23 -2.86 -3.85
CA SER A 37 -4.27 -1.85 -3.97
C SER A 37 -5.08 -1.66 -2.68
N LYS A 38 -5.42 -0.40 -2.40
CA LYS A 38 -6.14 0.00 -1.19
C LYS A 38 -7.64 -0.01 -1.41
N TYR A 39 -8.09 0.42 -2.57
CA TYR A 39 -9.50 0.64 -2.84
C TYR A 39 -10.06 -0.44 -3.75
N ASN A 40 -11.34 -0.77 -3.54
CA ASN A 40 -12.19 -1.39 -4.54
C ASN A 40 -13.02 -0.30 -5.21
N ILE A 41 -13.59 -0.57 -6.39
CA ILE A 41 -14.42 0.39 -7.15
C ILE A 41 -15.54 0.97 -6.26
N LEU A 42 -16.21 0.12 -5.47
CA LEU A 42 -17.28 0.53 -4.57
C LEU A 42 -16.79 1.19 -3.26
N THR A 43 -15.62 0.77 -2.76
CA THR A 43 -15.10 1.30 -1.49
C THR A 43 -14.25 2.54 -1.69
N PHE A 44 -13.89 2.88 -2.93
CA PHE A 44 -13.06 4.03 -3.27
C PHE A 44 -13.68 5.31 -2.72
N LEU A 45 -14.88 5.68 -3.20
CA LEU A 45 -15.51 6.94 -2.81
C LEU A 45 -15.70 7.11 -1.29
N PRO A 46 -16.34 6.17 -0.56
CA PRO A 46 -16.61 6.37 0.87
C PRO A 46 -15.34 6.36 1.72
N VAL A 47 -14.37 5.50 1.42
CA VAL A 47 -13.12 5.42 2.19
C VAL A 47 -12.21 6.60 1.88
N ASN A 48 -12.07 6.96 0.60
CA ASN A 48 -11.28 8.10 0.16
C ASN A 48 -11.83 9.42 0.75
N LEU A 49 -13.15 9.65 0.70
CA LEU A 49 -13.74 10.83 1.33
C LEU A 49 -13.53 10.84 2.84
N PHE A 50 -13.72 9.71 3.51
CA PHE A 50 -13.46 9.62 4.95
C PHE A 50 -12.00 9.95 5.28
N GLU A 51 -11.04 9.44 4.51
CA GLU A 51 -9.61 9.75 4.68
C GLU A 51 -9.31 11.23 4.43
N GLN A 52 -9.91 11.84 3.42
CA GLN A 52 -9.75 13.29 3.15
C GLN A 52 -10.33 14.14 4.28
N PHE A 53 -11.47 13.77 4.88
CA PHE A 53 -12.04 14.49 6.03
C PHE A 53 -11.33 14.20 7.36
N GLN A 54 -10.41 13.24 7.45
CA GLN A 54 -9.51 13.15 8.61
C GLN A 54 -8.46 14.27 8.64
N GLU A 55 -8.37 15.08 7.58
CA GLU A 55 -7.62 16.33 7.60
C GLU A 55 -8.45 17.43 8.26
N VAL A 56 -7.82 18.13 9.21
CA VAL A 56 -8.46 19.20 9.99
C VAL A 56 -8.91 20.33 9.08
N ALA A 57 -8.14 20.64 8.03
CA ALA A 57 -8.49 21.65 7.03
C ALA A 57 -9.81 21.34 6.32
N ASN A 58 -10.00 20.11 5.83
CA ASN A 58 -11.22 19.71 5.14
C ASN A 58 -12.42 19.69 6.11
N THR A 59 -12.21 19.28 7.36
CA THR A 59 -13.26 19.36 8.40
C THR A 59 -13.63 20.81 8.72
N TYR A 60 -12.64 21.72 8.78
CA TYR A 60 -12.87 23.15 9.01
C TYR A 60 -13.72 23.78 7.90
N PHE A 61 -13.40 23.52 6.62
CA PHE A 61 -14.21 24.03 5.52
C PHE A 61 -15.61 23.40 5.45
N LEU A 62 -15.74 22.12 5.82
CA LEU A 62 -17.04 21.48 5.95
C LEU A 62 -17.89 22.15 7.05
N PHE A 63 -17.28 22.45 8.20
CA PHE A 63 -17.94 23.16 9.29
C PHE A 63 -18.40 24.56 8.87
N LEU A 64 -17.55 25.33 8.18
CA LEU A 64 -17.92 26.63 7.63
C LEU A 64 -19.05 26.53 6.60
N LEU A 65 -19.02 25.51 5.73
CA LEU A 65 -20.09 25.27 4.77
C LEU A 65 -21.42 25.04 5.49
N ILE A 66 -21.44 24.21 6.54
CA ILE A 66 -22.65 23.96 7.34
C ILE A 66 -23.18 25.27 7.96
N LEU A 67 -22.30 26.12 8.50
CA LEU A 67 -22.69 27.43 9.04
C LEU A 67 -23.27 28.36 7.95
N GLN A 68 -22.68 28.37 6.75
CA GLN A 68 -23.15 29.21 5.64
C GLN A 68 -24.49 28.75 5.02
N LEU A 69 -24.89 27.50 5.27
CA LEU A 69 -26.21 26.99 4.85
C LEU A 69 -27.35 27.54 5.72
N ILE A 70 -27.04 28.14 6.88
CA ILE A 70 -28.03 28.74 7.79
C ILE A 70 -28.25 30.20 7.37
N PRO A 71 -29.40 30.56 6.77
CA PRO A 71 -29.62 31.89 6.20
C PRO A 71 -29.53 33.04 7.22
N GLN A 72 -29.85 32.77 8.48
CA GLN A 72 -29.92 33.78 9.56
C GLN A 72 -28.56 34.31 10.00
N ILE A 73 -27.48 33.55 9.76
CA ILE A 73 -26.10 33.94 10.16
C ILE A 73 -25.22 34.17 8.93
N SER A 74 -25.64 33.68 7.77
CA SER A 74 -24.83 33.65 6.56
C SER A 74 -24.85 34.99 5.84
N SER A 75 -23.72 35.69 5.89
CA SER A 75 -23.46 36.94 5.15
C SER A 75 -22.80 36.71 3.79
N LEU A 76 -22.35 35.48 3.52
CA LEU A 76 -21.69 35.07 2.29
C LEU A 76 -22.45 33.94 1.61
N SER A 77 -22.50 33.95 0.29
CA SER A 77 -23.18 32.89 -0.44
C SER A 77 -22.44 31.55 -0.30
N TRP A 78 -23.19 30.48 -0.01
CA TRP A 78 -22.68 29.12 0.18
C TRP A 78 -21.80 28.60 -0.97
N PHE A 79 -22.01 29.09 -2.20
CA PHE A 79 -21.21 28.70 -3.37
C PHE A 79 -19.73 29.08 -3.23
N THR A 80 -19.41 30.12 -2.44
CA THR A 80 -18.03 30.61 -2.24
C THR A 80 -17.14 29.62 -1.49
N THR A 81 -17.72 28.75 -0.65
CA THR A 81 -16.99 27.74 0.13
C THR A 81 -17.08 26.35 -0.51
N ILE A 82 -18.26 25.97 -1.03
CA ILE A 82 -18.45 24.64 -1.60
C ILE A 82 -17.62 24.42 -2.87
N VAL A 83 -17.51 25.44 -3.75
CA VAL A 83 -16.83 25.29 -5.05
C VAL A 83 -15.34 25.00 -4.85
N PRO A 84 -14.59 25.77 -4.04
CA PRO A 84 -13.20 25.43 -3.73
C PRO A 84 -13.05 24.09 -3.00
N LEU A 85 -13.93 23.79 -2.03
CA LEU A 85 -13.85 22.54 -1.27
C LEU A 85 -14.02 21.31 -2.19
N VAL A 86 -15.08 21.30 -3.01
CA VAL A 86 -15.34 20.23 -3.98
C VAL A 86 -14.20 20.10 -4.98
N LEU A 87 -13.65 21.23 -5.45
CA LEU A 87 -12.50 21.22 -6.35
C LEU A 87 -11.29 20.53 -5.71
N VAL A 88 -10.95 20.86 -4.45
CA VAL A 88 -9.82 20.22 -3.77
C VAL A 88 -10.06 18.73 -3.54
N LEU A 89 -11.23 18.36 -3.01
CA LEU A 89 -11.58 16.96 -2.74
C LEU A 89 -11.54 16.13 -4.04
N THR A 90 -12.07 16.68 -5.13
CA THR A 90 -12.08 16.03 -6.46
C THR A 90 -10.67 15.85 -6.99
N ILE A 91 -9.84 16.90 -6.93
CA ILE A 91 -8.46 16.85 -7.40
C ILE A 91 -7.65 15.79 -6.62
N THR A 92 -7.78 15.75 -5.29
CA THR A 92 -7.13 14.75 -4.45
C THR A 92 -7.66 13.34 -4.75
N ALA A 93 -8.97 13.19 -4.94
CA ALA A 93 -9.57 11.91 -5.29
C ALA A 93 -9.07 11.38 -6.65
N VAL A 94 -8.96 12.24 -7.67
CA VAL A 94 -8.44 11.84 -8.99
C VAL A 94 -6.99 11.37 -8.90
N LYS A 95 -6.16 12.06 -8.10
CA LYS A 95 -4.78 11.64 -7.83
C LYS A 95 -4.75 10.25 -7.20
N ASP A 96 -5.48 10.06 -6.10
CA ASP A 96 -5.48 8.80 -5.35
C ASP A 96 -6.06 7.63 -6.18
N ALA A 97 -7.07 7.91 -7.02
CA ALA A 97 -7.61 6.95 -7.98
C ALA A 97 -6.57 6.54 -9.03
N THR A 98 -5.79 7.50 -9.55
CA THR A 98 -4.75 7.23 -10.54
C THR A 98 -3.64 6.36 -9.94
N ASP A 99 -3.18 6.69 -8.74
CA ASP A 99 -2.17 5.93 -8.02
C ASP A 99 -2.64 4.49 -7.71
N ASP A 100 -3.89 4.33 -7.26
CA ASP A 100 -4.44 2.99 -6.98
C ASP A 100 -4.66 2.19 -8.28
N TYR A 101 -5.06 2.83 -9.38
CA TYR A 101 -5.17 2.17 -10.69
C TYR A 101 -3.83 1.58 -11.16
N PHE A 102 -2.73 2.33 -11.03
CA PHE A 102 -1.40 1.82 -11.37
C PHE A 102 -1.00 0.64 -10.48
N ARG A 103 -1.41 0.62 -9.20
CA ARG A 103 -1.20 -0.54 -8.31
C ARG A 103 -2.00 -1.75 -8.78
N HIS A 104 -3.29 -1.60 -9.08
CA HIS A 104 -4.10 -2.70 -9.63
C HIS A 104 -3.49 -3.25 -10.93
N LYS A 105 -3.00 -2.38 -11.80
CA LYS A 105 -2.31 -2.80 -13.04
C LYS A 105 -1.05 -3.62 -12.75
N SER A 106 -0.23 -3.17 -11.81
CA SER A 106 0.98 -3.89 -11.38
C SER A 106 0.67 -5.23 -10.72
N ASP A 107 -0.31 -5.25 -9.81
CA ASP A 107 -0.78 -6.47 -9.13
C ASP A 107 -1.29 -7.50 -10.16
N ASN A 108 -2.10 -7.07 -11.12
CA ASN A 108 -2.57 -7.93 -12.21
C ASN A 108 -1.42 -8.45 -13.08
N GLN A 109 -0.40 -7.64 -13.37
CA GLN A 109 0.76 -8.11 -14.12
C GLN A 109 1.52 -9.22 -13.38
N VAL A 110 1.70 -9.08 -12.07
CA VAL A 110 2.40 -10.09 -11.24
C VAL A 110 1.55 -11.36 -11.08
N ASN A 111 0.26 -11.22 -10.81
CA ASN A 111 -0.64 -12.35 -10.57
C ASN A 111 -0.86 -13.21 -11.83
N ASN A 112 -0.80 -12.60 -13.02
CA ASN A 112 -0.97 -13.29 -14.31
C ASN A 112 0.35 -13.82 -14.91
N ARG A 113 1.50 -13.66 -14.22
CA ARG A 113 2.76 -14.31 -14.66
C ARG A 113 2.57 -15.82 -14.67
N GLN A 114 3.25 -16.49 -15.60
CA GLN A 114 3.16 -17.94 -15.77
C GLN A 114 4.28 -18.65 -15.00
N SER A 115 4.00 -19.87 -14.55
CA SER A 115 4.97 -20.77 -13.91
C SER A 115 4.65 -22.21 -14.28
N GLN A 116 5.66 -23.07 -14.43
CA GLN A 116 5.48 -24.48 -14.71
C GLN A 116 5.23 -25.23 -13.40
N VAL A 117 4.00 -25.70 -13.19
CA VAL A 117 3.60 -26.46 -11.99
C VAL A 117 3.42 -27.92 -12.36
N LEU A 118 3.92 -28.82 -11.51
CA LEU A 118 3.74 -30.26 -11.65
C LEU A 118 2.39 -30.66 -11.06
N ILE A 119 1.43 -31.03 -11.92
CA ILE A 119 0.10 -31.47 -11.53
C ILE A 119 -0.16 -32.84 -12.14
N ASN A 120 -0.49 -33.84 -11.31
CA ASN A 120 -0.78 -35.21 -11.74
C ASN A 120 0.33 -35.82 -12.62
N GLY A 121 1.59 -35.49 -12.34
CA GLY A 121 2.75 -35.99 -13.07
C GLY A 121 3.04 -35.30 -14.41
N ILE A 122 2.32 -34.23 -14.74
CA ILE A 122 2.51 -33.44 -15.96
C ILE A 122 2.86 -32.00 -15.59
N LEU A 123 3.84 -31.41 -16.27
CA LEU A 123 4.15 -29.99 -16.14
C LEU A 123 3.12 -29.17 -16.92
N GLN A 124 2.39 -28.32 -16.21
CA GLN A 124 1.37 -27.44 -16.77
C GLN A 124 1.74 -25.98 -16.50
N GLN A 125 1.38 -25.09 -17.41
CA GLN A 125 1.56 -23.66 -17.22
C GLN A 125 0.40 -23.12 -16.39
N GLU A 126 0.72 -22.57 -15.22
CA GLU A 126 -0.25 -21.99 -14.30
C GLU A 126 0.07 -20.53 -14.00
N GLN A 127 -0.97 -19.76 -13.73
CA GLN A 127 -0.82 -18.39 -13.29
C GLN A 127 -0.29 -18.36 -11.86
N TRP A 128 0.55 -17.37 -11.55
CA TRP A 128 1.12 -17.21 -10.21
C TRP A 128 0.04 -17.17 -9.13
N MET A 129 -1.11 -16.55 -9.38
CA MET A 129 -2.22 -16.52 -8.41
C MET A 129 -2.83 -17.89 -8.08
N ASN A 130 -2.71 -18.88 -8.97
CA ASN A 130 -3.25 -20.23 -8.81
C ASN A 130 -2.28 -21.21 -8.14
N VAL A 131 -1.01 -20.81 -7.95
CA VAL A 131 0.00 -21.61 -7.27
C VAL A 131 -0.42 -21.81 -5.80
N CYS A 132 -0.44 -23.06 -5.36
CA CYS A 132 -0.81 -23.44 -4.00
C CYS A 132 0.39 -23.96 -3.19
N VAL A 133 0.26 -23.95 -1.87
CA VAL A 133 1.25 -24.56 -0.96
C VAL A 133 1.28 -26.07 -1.19
N GLY A 134 2.48 -26.64 -1.28
CA GLY A 134 2.72 -28.06 -1.58
C GLY A 134 2.81 -28.40 -3.07
N ASP A 135 2.57 -27.45 -3.96
CA ASP A 135 2.83 -27.63 -5.38
C ASP A 135 4.34 -27.68 -5.66
N ILE A 136 4.74 -28.50 -6.63
CA ILE A 136 6.11 -28.52 -7.13
C ILE A 136 6.17 -27.65 -8.39
N ILE A 137 7.08 -26.67 -8.39
CA ILE A 137 7.30 -25.74 -9.48
C ILE A 137 8.64 -26.05 -10.14
N LYS A 138 8.64 -26.08 -11.47
CA LYS A 138 9.87 -26.02 -12.27
C LYS A 138 10.18 -24.57 -12.62
N LEU A 139 11.40 -24.14 -12.31
CA LEU A 139 11.94 -22.85 -12.71
C LEU A 139 13.02 -23.06 -13.76
N GLU A 140 13.02 -22.23 -14.79
CA GLU A 140 14.07 -22.21 -15.81
C GLU A 140 15.02 -21.02 -15.58
N ASN A 141 16.18 -21.07 -16.23
CA ASN A 141 17.16 -19.99 -16.14
C ASN A 141 16.54 -18.62 -16.49
N ASN A 142 16.92 -17.59 -15.73
CA ASN A 142 16.42 -16.21 -15.82
C ASN A 142 14.93 -16.02 -15.49
N GLN A 143 14.27 -16.99 -14.86
CA GLN A 143 12.90 -16.84 -14.38
C GLN A 143 12.84 -16.35 -12.93
N PHE A 144 11.79 -15.59 -12.63
CA PHE A 144 11.48 -15.17 -11.27
C PHE A 144 10.83 -16.29 -10.47
N VAL A 145 11.20 -16.39 -9.19
CA VAL A 145 10.56 -17.30 -8.25
C VAL A 145 9.18 -16.77 -7.86
N ALA A 146 8.14 -17.59 -8.06
CA ALA A 146 6.73 -17.20 -7.87
C ALA A 146 6.27 -17.11 -6.39
N ALA A 147 6.90 -17.89 -5.51
CA ALA A 147 6.55 -18.06 -4.10
C ALA A 147 7.81 -18.45 -3.31
N ASP A 148 7.75 -18.61 -1.99
CA ASP A 148 8.91 -19.12 -1.25
C ASP A 148 8.97 -20.64 -1.39
N LEU A 149 10.02 -21.13 -2.06
CA LEU A 149 10.18 -22.53 -2.44
C LEU A 149 11.28 -23.19 -1.60
N LEU A 150 11.06 -24.46 -1.26
CA LEU A 150 12.10 -25.38 -0.84
C LEU A 150 12.74 -26.02 -2.07
N LEU A 151 14.03 -25.84 -2.28
CA LEU A 151 14.78 -26.42 -3.39
C LEU A 151 14.86 -27.96 -3.24
N LEU A 152 14.31 -28.68 -4.22
CA LEU A 152 14.30 -30.14 -4.26
C LEU A 152 15.44 -30.69 -5.09
N SER A 153 15.58 -30.20 -6.33
CA SER A 153 16.57 -30.66 -7.30
C SER A 153 16.98 -29.51 -8.22
N SER A 154 18.20 -29.60 -8.77
CA SER A 154 18.75 -28.61 -9.70
C SER A 154 19.48 -29.32 -10.84
N SER A 155 19.70 -28.61 -11.96
CA SER A 155 20.52 -29.09 -13.07
C SER A 155 22.00 -29.20 -12.71
N GLU A 156 22.48 -28.38 -11.77
CA GLU A 156 23.90 -28.35 -11.41
C GLU A 156 24.31 -29.53 -10.51
N PRO A 157 25.60 -29.94 -10.55
CA PRO A 157 26.13 -30.96 -9.67
C PRO A 157 25.88 -30.64 -8.18
N HIS A 158 25.69 -31.70 -7.39
CA HIS A 158 25.43 -31.62 -5.94
C HIS A 158 24.15 -30.83 -5.56
N GLY A 159 23.23 -30.62 -6.51
CA GLY A 159 21.96 -29.94 -6.26
C GLY A 159 22.11 -28.45 -5.96
N LEU A 160 23.19 -27.83 -6.44
CA LEU A 160 23.44 -26.40 -6.26
C LEU A 160 22.55 -25.58 -7.20
N CYS A 161 22.16 -24.38 -6.79
CA CYS A 161 21.60 -23.40 -7.71
C CYS A 161 22.06 -22.00 -7.33
N TYR A 162 22.05 -21.10 -8.31
CA TYR A 162 22.45 -19.72 -8.11
C TYR A 162 21.24 -18.80 -8.26
N ILE A 163 21.06 -17.93 -7.28
CA ILE A 163 19.97 -16.95 -7.29
C ILE A 163 20.52 -15.54 -7.17
N GLU A 164 19.92 -14.63 -7.92
CA GLU A 164 20.14 -13.20 -7.79
C GLU A 164 19.05 -12.63 -6.86
N THR A 165 19.46 -11.89 -5.81
CA THR A 165 18.55 -11.31 -4.81
C THR A 165 18.37 -9.80 -4.95
N ALA A 166 18.70 -9.24 -6.12
CA ALA A 166 18.68 -7.79 -6.36
C ALA A 166 17.33 -7.10 -6.05
N GLU A 167 16.19 -7.79 -6.20
CA GLU A 167 14.87 -7.24 -5.85
C GLU A 167 14.57 -7.23 -4.33
N LEU A 168 15.25 -8.07 -3.55
CA LEU A 168 15.01 -8.25 -2.11
C LEU A 168 15.92 -7.36 -1.26
N ASP A 169 17.22 -7.40 -1.51
CA ASP A 169 18.25 -6.72 -0.70
C ASP A 169 19.11 -5.74 -1.51
N GLY A 170 18.91 -5.67 -2.84
CA GLY A 170 19.70 -4.82 -3.72
C GLY A 170 21.12 -5.35 -4.00
N GLU A 171 21.45 -6.54 -3.52
CA GLU A 171 22.73 -7.19 -3.82
C GLU A 171 22.68 -7.81 -5.22
N THR A 172 23.67 -7.49 -6.05
CA THR A 172 23.82 -8.05 -7.41
C THR A 172 24.62 -9.35 -7.43
N ASN A 173 25.19 -9.73 -6.29
CA ASN A 173 25.95 -10.97 -6.18
C ASN A 173 24.99 -12.15 -6.16
N MET A 174 25.36 -13.18 -6.91
CA MET A 174 24.62 -14.44 -6.87
C MET A 174 24.87 -15.13 -5.54
N LYS A 175 23.79 -15.60 -4.90
CA LYS A 175 23.84 -16.43 -3.71
C LYS A 175 23.68 -17.88 -4.11
N VAL A 176 24.48 -18.75 -3.52
CA VAL A 176 24.41 -20.19 -3.74
C VAL A 176 23.37 -20.79 -2.79
N ARG A 177 22.49 -21.61 -3.32
CA ARG A 177 21.54 -22.45 -2.56
C ARG A 177 21.77 -23.90 -2.91
N GLN A 178 21.40 -24.80 -2.00
CA GLN A 178 21.67 -26.23 -2.17
C GLN A 178 20.46 -27.07 -1.78
N ALA A 179 20.10 -28.02 -2.64
CA ALA A 179 19.11 -29.04 -2.35
C ALA A 179 19.62 -30.01 -1.28
N ILE A 180 18.72 -30.66 -0.54
CA ILE A 180 19.14 -31.78 0.31
C ILE A 180 19.64 -32.92 -0.62
N PRO A 181 20.75 -33.61 -0.30
CA PRO A 181 21.26 -34.70 -1.15
C PRO A 181 20.21 -35.74 -1.52
N VAL A 182 19.32 -36.08 -0.59
CA VAL A 182 18.27 -37.10 -0.77
C VAL A 182 17.20 -36.66 -1.77
N THR A 183 16.90 -35.35 -1.86
CA THR A 183 15.95 -34.82 -2.86
C THR A 183 16.63 -34.49 -4.18
N SER A 184 17.94 -34.24 -4.18
CA SER A 184 18.71 -33.88 -5.38
C SER A 184 18.70 -34.98 -6.46
N GLU A 185 18.46 -36.23 -6.09
CA GLU A 185 18.34 -37.37 -7.02
C GLU A 185 16.96 -37.45 -7.72
N LEU A 186 16.01 -36.60 -7.32
CA LEU A 186 14.65 -36.55 -7.85
C LEU A 186 14.56 -35.72 -9.14
N GLY A 187 15.64 -35.52 -9.91
CA GLY A 187 15.61 -34.69 -11.13
C GLY A 187 14.59 -35.10 -12.20
N ASP A 188 14.09 -36.34 -12.14
CA ASP A 188 13.07 -36.84 -13.07
C ASP A 188 11.64 -36.47 -12.63
N ILE A 189 10.84 -35.98 -13.58
CA ILE A 189 9.42 -35.62 -13.38
C ILE A 189 8.63 -36.80 -12.77
N SER A 190 8.86 -38.02 -13.24
CA SER A 190 8.19 -39.23 -12.74
C SER A 190 8.51 -39.54 -11.27
N LYS A 191 9.72 -39.18 -10.79
CA LYS A 191 10.11 -39.34 -9.39
C LYS A 191 9.50 -38.22 -8.54
N LEU A 192 9.51 -36.98 -9.04
CA LEU A 192 8.87 -35.84 -8.37
C LEU A 192 7.36 -36.02 -8.24
N ALA A 193 6.70 -36.63 -9.22
CA ALA A 193 5.27 -36.94 -9.17
C ALA A 193 4.91 -37.93 -8.04
N LYS A 194 5.85 -38.81 -7.68
CA LYS A 194 5.70 -39.79 -6.59
C LYS A 194 6.27 -39.29 -5.26
N PHE A 195 6.80 -38.07 -5.23
CA PHE A 195 7.36 -37.49 -4.02
C PHE A 195 6.23 -37.06 -3.08
N ASP A 196 6.22 -37.63 -1.89
CA ASP A 196 5.17 -37.53 -0.87
C ASP A 196 5.69 -36.95 0.46
N GLY A 197 6.86 -36.28 0.42
CA GLY A 197 7.50 -35.70 1.59
C GLY A 197 6.65 -34.63 2.27
N GLU A 198 6.68 -34.62 3.60
CA GLU A 198 6.02 -33.61 4.44
C GLU A 198 7.07 -32.67 5.04
N VAL A 199 6.88 -31.37 4.86
CA VAL A 199 7.73 -30.33 5.43
C VAL A 199 7.01 -29.72 6.62
N ILE A 200 7.66 -29.73 7.78
CA ILE A 200 7.22 -29.02 8.98
C ILE A 200 8.20 -27.88 9.25
N CYS A 201 7.75 -26.64 9.27
CA CYS A 201 8.60 -25.47 9.45
C CYS A 201 8.00 -24.41 10.38
N GLU A 202 8.83 -23.43 10.74
CA GLU A 202 8.41 -22.28 11.53
C GLU A 202 7.32 -21.46 10.80
N PRO A 203 6.47 -20.71 11.53
CA PRO A 203 5.48 -19.83 10.93
C PRO A 203 6.12 -18.74 10.05
N PRO A 204 5.34 -18.15 9.12
CA PRO A 204 5.85 -17.12 8.22
C PRO A 204 6.44 -15.95 9.01
N ASN A 205 7.67 -15.57 8.67
CA ASN A 205 8.43 -14.53 9.34
C ASN A 205 9.02 -13.53 8.33
N ASN A 206 9.38 -12.34 8.81
CA ASN A 206 9.96 -11.29 7.98
C ASN A 206 11.50 -11.32 7.92
N LYS A 207 12.16 -12.36 8.43
CA LYS A 207 13.62 -12.46 8.43
C LYS A 207 14.11 -13.22 7.20
N LEU A 208 14.71 -12.50 6.23
CA LEU A 208 15.17 -13.08 4.96
C LEU A 208 16.27 -14.15 5.14
N ASP A 209 17.05 -14.04 6.21
CA ASP A 209 18.18 -14.88 6.58
C ASP A 209 17.81 -16.10 7.43
N LYS A 210 16.66 -16.05 8.13
CA LYS A 210 16.23 -17.12 9.05
C LYS A 210 15.20 -18.04 8.42
N PHE A 211 15.51 -19.33 8.34
CA PHE A 211 14.53 -20.38 8.09
C PHE A 211 14.93 -21.64 8.83
N SER A 212 13.99 -22.24 9.55
CA SER A 212 14.16 -23.53 10.19
C SER A 212 12.95 -24.43 9.92
N GLY A 213 13.23 -25.65 9.49
CA GLY A 213 12.22 -26.68 9.30
C GLY A 213 12.82 -28.07 9.27
N THR A 214 11.97 -29.07 9.05
CA THR A 214 12.36 -30.47 8.93
C THR A 214 11.53 -31.10 7.81
N LEU A 215 12.20 -31.74 6.87
CA LEU A 215 11.58 -32.59 5.86
C LEU A 215 11.47 -34.01 6.41
N TYR A 216 10.27 -34.55 6.41
CA TYR A 216 9.94 -35.93 6.74
C TYR A 216 9.73 -36.70 5.44
N TRP A 217 10.59 -37.67 5.16
CA TRP A 217 10.48 -38.50 3.96
C TRP A 217 11.05 -39.90 4.18
N LYS A 218 10.30 -40.93 3.79
CA LYS A 218 10.67 -42.36 3.97
C LYS A 218 11.15 -42.68 5.40
N GLU A 219 10.35 -42.29 6.39
CA GLU A 219 10.63 -42.45 7.83
C GLU A 219 11.88 -41.74 8.37
N ASN A 220 12.60 -40.99 7.52
CA ASN A 220 13.77 -40.21 7.89
C ASN A 220 13.43 -38.72 8.06
N LYS A 221 14.21 -38.04 8.90
CA LYS A 221 14.09 -36.61 9.17
C LYS A 221 15.32 -35.89 8.65
N PHE A 222 15.11 -34.87 7.81
CA PHE A 222 16.18 -34.05 7.26
C PHE A 222 16.01 -32.60 7.71
N PRO A 223 17.02 -32.00 8.39
CA PRO A 223 16.93 -30.62 8.82
C PRO A 223 16.98 -29.68 7.61
N LEU A 224 16.14 -28.65 7.65
CA LEU A 224 16.08 -27.60 6.64
C LEU A 224 16.58 -26.28 7.20
N SER A 225 17.37 -25.59 6.38
CA SER A 225 17.93 -24.27 6.69
C SER A 225 17.61 -23.26 5.58
N ASN A 226 17.92 -22.00 5.80
CA ASN A 226 17.74 -20.97 4.77
C ASN A 226 18.51 -21.28 3.47
N GLN A 227 19.60 -22.03 3.51
CA GLN A 227 20.37 -22.43 2.31
C GLN A 227 19.56 -23.30 1.35
N ASN A 228 18.49 -23.93 1.81
CA ASN A 228 17.61 -24.78 1.00
C ASN A 228 16.41 -24.00 0.41
N MET A 229 16.26 -22.70 0.72
CA MET A 229 15.13 -21.89 0.26
C MET A 229 15.45 -20.99 -0.93
N LEU A 230 14.48 -20.86 -1.83
CA LEU A 230 14.39 -19.83 -2.86
C LEU A 230 13.26 -18.88 -2.49
N LEU A 231 13.55 -17.59 -2.35
CA LEU A 231 12.55 -16.60 -1.94
C LEU A 231 11.84 -15.99 -3.14
N ARG A 232 10.59 -15.57 -2.95
CA ARG A 232 9.85 -14.81 -3.97
C ARG A 232 10.60 -13.53 -4.36
N GLY A 233 10.67 -13.25 -5.66
CA GLY A 233 11.40 -12.08 -6.21
C GLY A 233 12.88 -12.35 -6.50
N CYS A 234 13.43 -13.48 -6.07
CA CYS A 234 14.72 -13.95 -6.58
C CYS A 234 14.61 -14.30 -8.07
N VAL A 235 15.72 -14.18 -8.79
CA VAL A 235 15.87 -14.65 -10.18
C VAL A 235 16.83 -15.83 -10.20
N LEU A 236 16.43 -16.94 -10.82
CA LEU A 236 17.35 -18.06 -11.06
C LEU A 236 18.38 -17.64 -12.11
N ARG A 237 19.67 -17.84 -11.83
CA ARG A 237 20.78 -17.53 -12.74
C ARG A 237 21.72 -18.71 -12.82
N ASN A 238 22.45 -18.85 -13.92
CA ASN A 238 23.52 -19.86 -14.07
C ASN A 238 23.11 -21.28 -13.65
N THR A 239 21.85 -21.63 -13.88
CA THR A 239 21.26 -22.93 -13.59
C THR A 239 20.16 -23.12 -14.62
N GLU A 240 20.25 -24.18 -15.43
CA GLU A 240 19.29 -24.39 -16.54
C GLU A 240 17.88 -24.58 -16.03
N TRP A 241 17.72 -25.42 -14.99
CA TRP A 241 16.45 -25.69 -14.36
C TRP A 241 16.62 -26.05 -12.88
N CYS A 242 15.60 -25.76 -12.08
CA CYS A 242 15.47 -26.32 -10.74
C CYS A 242 14.00 -26.63 -10.42
N PHE A 243 13.79 -27.59 -9.52
CA PHE A 243 12.49 -27.93 -8.97
C PHE A 243 12.41 -27.46 -7.52
N GLY A 244 11.31 -26.79 -7.18
CA GLY A 244 11.06 -26.30 -5.83
C GLY A 244 9.65 -26.61 -5.34
N LEU A 245 9.52 -26.97 -4.08
CA LEU A 245 8.25 -27.19 -3.39
C LEU A 245 7.77 -25.87 -2.76
N VAL A 246 6.54 -25.45 -3.03
CA VAL A 246 5.97 -24.22 -2.45
C VAL A 246 5.71 -24.39 -0.96
N ILE A 247 6.35 -23.57 -0.12
CA ILE A 247 6.16 -23.58 1.35
C ILE A 247 5.29 -22.40 1.79
N PHE A 248 5.63 -21.18 1.35
CA PHE A 248 4.84 -19.98 1.64
C PHE A 248 4.36 -19.32 0.35
N ALA A 249 3.09 -18.92 0.33
CA ALA A 249 2.42 -18.34 -0.82
C ALA A 249 1.81 -16.97 -0.47
N GLY A 250 1.85 -16.05 -1.45
CA GLY A 250 1.20 -14.75 -1.39
C GLY A 250 1.65 -13.92 -0.18
N PRO A 251 0.73 -13.50 0.70
CA PRO A 251 1.05 -12.67 1.86
C PRO A 251 1.97 -13.37 2.88
N ASP A 252 2.05 -14.70 2.86
CA ASP A 252 2.89 -15.47 3.80
C ASP A 252 4.37 -15.48 3.38
N THR A 253 4.68 -15.08 2.13
CA THR A 253 6.07 -15.01 1.65
C THR A 253 6.88 -13.97 2.40
N LYS A 254 8.18 -14.22 2.60
CA LYS A 254 9.06 -13.31 3.34
C LYS A 254 9.13 -11.91 2.72
N LEU A 255 9.06 -11.82 1.39
CA LEU A 255 9.00 -10.55 0.67
C LEU A 255 7.76 -9.73 1.08
N MET A 256 6.59 -10.37 1.11
CA MET A 256 5.34 -9.72 1.48
C MET A 256 5.27 -9.38 2.98
N GLN A 257 5.85 -10.22 3.83
CA GLN A 257 5.98 -9.94 5.26
C GLN A 257 6.86 -8.70 5.52
N ASN A 258 7.89 -8.45 4.68
CA ASN A 258 8.72 -7.24 4.75
C ASN A 258 8.09 -6.01 4.07
N SER A 259 7.19 -6.21 3.10
CA SER A 259 6.57 -5.11 2.35
C SER A 259 5.64 -4.24 3.20
N GLY A 260 5.24 -4.72 4.38
CA GLY A 260 4.36 -4.02 5.31
C GLY A 260 2.96 -3.78 4.72
N ARG A 261 2.04 -3.28 5.55
CA ARG A 261 0.74 -2.82 5.04
C ARG A 261 0.92 -1.45 4.39
N THR A 262 0.23 -1.21 3.28
CA THR A 262 0.21 0.09 2.59
C THR A 262 -0.42 1.16 3.48
N LYS A 263 0.38 1.79 4.33
CA LYS A 263 -0.07 2.91 5.19
C LYS A 263 -0.21 4.19 4.36
N PHE A 264 -1.14 5.05 4.76
CA PHE A 264 -1.21 6.40 4.22
C PHE A 264 0.01 7.19 4.71
N LYS A 265 0.84 7.68 3.78
CA LYS A 265 2.00 8.51 4.10
C LYS A 265 1.54 9.96 4.06
N ARG A 266 1.50 10.62 5.23
CA ARG A 266 1.31 12.07 5.33
C ARG A 266 2.66 12.77 5.22
N THR A 267 2.73 13.84 4.45
CA THR A 267 3.93 14.68 4.38
C THR A 267 4.08 15.46 5.70
N SER A 268 5.30 15.91 6.00
CA SER A 268 5.52 16.85 7.11
C SER A 268 4.75 18.16 6.90
N ILE A 269 4.55 18.56 5.65
CA ILE A 269 3.80 19.75 5.26
C ILE A 269 2.31 19.58 5.57
N ASP A 270 1.72 18.40 5.35
CA ASP A 270 0.32 18.11 5.72
C ASP A 270 0.09 18.30 7.23
N ARG A 271 1.06 17.89 8.05
CA ARG A 271 1.01 18.10 9.50
C ARG A 271 1.11 19.58 9.86
N LEU A 272 2.03 20.32 9.24
CA LEU A 272 2.18 21.76 9.46
C LEU A 272 0.91 22.52 9.09
N MET A 273 0.32 22.22 7.92
CA MET A 273 -0.95 22.81 7.46
C MET A 273 -2.07 22.60 8.48
N ASN A 274 -2.26 21.36 8.95
CA ASN A 274 -3.30 21.07 9.95
C ASN A 274 -3.08 21.83 11.27
N THR A 275 -1.82 21.95 11.73
CA THR A 275 -1.50 22.73 12.93
C THR A 275 -1.80 24.22 12.74
N LEU A 276 -1.42 24.81 11.60
CA LEU A 276 -1.69 26.23 11.30
C LEU A 276 -3.18 26.53 11.25
N VAL A 277 -3.99 25.65 10.65
CA VAL A 277 -5.45 25.81 10.60
C VAL A 277 -6.04 25.85 12.01
N LEU A 278 -5.56 25.03 12.94
CA LEU A 278 -6.02 25.05 14.33
C LEU A 278 -5.69 26.37 15.03
N TRP A 279 -4.48 26.91 14.83
CA TRP A 279 -4.11 28.22 15.37
C TRP A 279 -5.00 29.34 14.83
N ILE A 280 -5.25 29.34 13.52
CA ILE A 280 -6.11 30.34 12.89
C ILE A 280 -7.56 30.21 13.38
N PHE A 281 -8.07 28.98 13.51
CA PHE A 281 -9.41 28.75 14.06
C PHE A 281 -9.53 29.29 15.48
N GLY A 282 -8.54 29.02 16.35
CA GLY A 282 -8.52 29.58 17.71
C GLY A 282 -8.51 31.11 17.72
N PHE A 283 -7.69 31.72 16.87
CA PHE A 283 -7.65 33.19 16.71
C PHE A 283 -8.98 33.77 16.23
N LEU A 284 -9.63 33.12 15.26
CA LEU A 284 -10.94 33.53 14.73
C LEU A 284 -12.03 33.47 15.79
N VAL A 285 -12.06 32.42 16.60
CA VAL A 285 -13.01 32.30 17.72
C VAL A 285 -12.82 33.44 18.72
N CYS A 286 -11.58 33.73 19.12
CA CYS A 286 -11.29 34.85 20.03
C CYS A 286 -11.76 36.19 19.46
N MET A 287 -11.44 36.49 18.20
CA MET A 287 -11.86 37.73 17.54
C MET A 287 -13.39 37.82 17.40
N GLY A 288 -14.03 36.70 17.03
CA GLY A 288 -15.49 36.60 16.93
C GLY A 288 -16.18 36.90 18.26
N VAL A 289 -15.67 36.39 19.38
CA VAL A 289 -16.22 36.68 20.72
C VAL A 289 -16.12 38.16 21.05
N ILE A 290 -14.98 38.80 20.79
CA ILE A 290 -14.79 40.24 21.05
C ILE A 290 -15.80 41.07 20.24
N LEU A 291 -15.96 40.76 18.95
CA LEU A 291 -16.91 41.46 18.08
C LEU A 291 -18.37 41.20 18.47
N ALA A 292 -18.71 39.99 18.90
CA ALA A 292 -20.05 39.63 19.36
C ALA A 292 -20.43 40.37 20.65
N ILE A 293 -19.50 40.50 21.60
CA ILE A 293 -19.71 41.29 22.82
C ILE A 293 -19.91 42.77 22.46
N GLY A 294 -19.06 43.31 21.58
CA GLY A 294 -19.20 44.68 21.07
C GLY A 294 -20.57 44.92 20.42
N ASN A 295 -21.02 43.98 19.59
CA ASN A 295 -22.35 44.05 18.97
C ASN A 295 -23.47 44.01 20.02
N ALA A 296 -23.40 43.10 20.99
CA ALA A 296 -24.42 42.99 22.04
C ALA A 296 -24.53 44.26 22.89
N ILE A 297 -23.40 44.88 23.24
CA ILE A 297 -23.38 46.15 24.00
C ILE A 297 -23.99 47.28 23.16
N TRP A 298 -23.59 47.40 21.90
CA TRP A 298 -24.11 48.44 21.01
C TRP A 298 -25.62 48.28 20.75
N GLU A 299 -26.08 47.04 20.56
CA GLU A 299 -27.48 46.72 20.34
C GLU A 299 -28.33 47.06 21.56
N HIS A 300 -27.80 46.81 22.76
CA HIS A 300 -28.46 47.17 24.01
C HIS A 300 -28.58 48.69 24.20
N GLU A 301 -27.48 49.43 24.01
CA GLU A 301 -27.44 50.87 24.31
C GLU A 301 -28.07 51.75 23.23
N VAL A 302 -27.85 51.41 21.95
CA VAL A 302 -28.22 52.23 20.79
C VAL A 302 -29.30 51.57 19.95
N GLY A 303 -29.14 50.27 19.66
CA GLY A 303 -30.05 49.52 18.77
C GLY A 303 -31.50 49.48 19.26
N THR A 304 -31.72 49.35 20.58
CA THR A 304 -33.06 49.45 21.18
C THR A 304 -33.74 50.80 20.96
N ARG A 305 -32.97 51.89 20.83
CA ARG A 305 -33.49 53.25 20.60
C ARG A 305 -33.71 53.55 19.11
N PHE A 306 -33.00 52.86 18.23
CA PHE A 306 -33.01 53.07 16.78
C PHE A 306 -33.96 52.13 16.00
N GLN A 307 -34.79 51.34 16.70
CA GLN A 307 -35.81 50.45 16.09
C GLN A 307 -36.76 51.14 15.11
N VAL A 308 -36.96 52.45 15.24
CA VAL A 308 -37.81 53.25 14.34
C VAL A 308 -37.23 53.32 12.91
N TYR A 309 -35.90 53.26 12.77
CA TYR A 309 -35.21 53.37 11.48
C TYR A 309 -34.63 52.03 11.00
N LEU A 310 -34.25 51.15 11.92
CA LEU A 310 -33.73 49.82 11.62
C LEU A 310 -34.34 48.79 12.60
N PRO A 311 -35.54 48.26 12.29
CA PRO A 311 -36.18 47.25 13.12
C PRO A 311 -35.40 45.94 13.08
N TRP A 312 -35.47 45.18 14.17
CA TRP A 312 -34.95 43.81 14.20
C TRP A 312 -35.73 42.89 13.25
N ASP A 313 -35.03 41.90 12.69
CA ASP A 313 -35.69 40.78 12.01
C ASP A 313 -36.60 40.03 13.00
N GLU A 314 -37.72 39.49 12.52
CA GLU A 314 -38.72 38.78 13.34
C GLU A 314 -38.13 37.60 14.15
N ALA A 315 -36.96 37.11 13.76
CA ALA A 315 -36.26 36.03 14.43
C ALA A 315 -35.41 36.46 15.63
N VAL A 316 -35.26 37.77 15.90
CA VAL A 316 -34.35 38.29 16.94
C VAL A 316 -35.13 38.78 18.17
N ASP A 317 -35.13 37.96 19.22
CA ASP A 317 -35.91 38.24 20.44
C ASP A 317 -35.18 39.14 21.47
N SER A 318 -33.85 39.22 21.41
CA SER A 318 -33.06 39.99 22.40
C SER A 318 -31.71 40.48 21.87
N ALA A 319 -31.17 41.54 22.48
CA ALA A 319 -29.83 42.05 22.18
C ALA A 319 -28.72 40.99 22.38
N PHE A 320 -28.90 40.09 23.36
CA PHE A 320 -28.00 38.96 23.57
C PHE A 320 -28.08 37.96 22.41
N PHE A 321 -29.29 37.65 21.93
CA PHE A 321 -29.48 36.76 20.79
C PHE A 321 -28.95 37.37 19.48
N SER A 322 -29.09 38.69 19.29
CA SER A 322 -28.42 39.43 18.20
C SER A 322 -26.90 39.23 18.27
N GLY A 323 -26.27 39.46 19.43
CA GLY A 323 -24.85 39.20 19.64
C GLY A 323 -24.43 37.75 19.35
N PHE A 324 -25.26 36.78 19.73
CA PHE A 324 -25.04 35.36 19.43
C PHE A 324 -25.09 35.04 17.92
N LEU A 325 -26.04 35.60 17.18
CA LEU A 325 -26.08 35.45 15.72
C LEU A 325 -24.90 36.17 15.04
N SER A 326 -24.56 37.37 15.50
CA SER A 326 -23.42 38.14 15.01
C SER A 326 -22.09 37.42 15.25
N PHE A 327 -21.92 36.68 16.35
CA PHE A 327 -20.75 35.82 16.56
C PHE A 327 -20.53 34.88 15.37
N TRP A 328 -21.55 34.11 15.00
CA TRP A 328 -21.46 33.17 13.89
C TRP A 328 -21.28 33.86 12.54
N SER A 329 -21.94 35.02 12.35
CA SER A 329 -21.78 35.82 11.13
C SER A 329 -20.35 36.36 10.98
N TYR A 330 -19.73 36.84 12.06
CA TYR A 330 -18.34 37.30 12.03
C TYR A 330 -17.35 36.17 11.79
N ILE A 331 -17.60 34.96 12.32
CA ILE A 331 -16.79 33.78 11.99
C ILE A 331 -16.84 33.49 10.48
N ILE A 332 -18.01 33.62 9.85
CA ILE A 332 -18.18 33.42 8.40
C ILE A 332 -17.41 34.49 7.61
N ILE A 333 -17.53 35.77 7.98
CA ILE A 333 -16.86 36.90 7.28
C ILE A 333 -15.34 36.82 7.40
N LEU A 334 -14.85 36.54 8.61
CA LEU A 334 -13.42 36.48 8.92
C LEU A 334 -12.76 35.18 8.45
N ASN A 335 -13.52 34.20 7.96
CA ASN A 335 -12.95 32.94 7.44
C ASN A 335 -11.93 33.17 6.30
N THR A 336 -12.02 34.31 5.61
CA THR A 336 -11.08 34.78 4.59
C THR A 336 -9.62 34.84 5.06
N VAL A 337 -9.38 34.86 6.39
CA VAL A 337 -8.05 34.73 7.01
C VAL A 337 -7.42 33.36 6.74
N VAL A 338 -8.21 32.31 6.47
CA VAL A 338 -7.73 31.03 5.93
C VAL A 338 -7.93 31.05 4.41
N PRO A 339 -6.95 31.51 3.61
CA PRO A 339 -7.10 31.56 2.16
C PRO A 339 -7.23 30.14 1.60
N ILE A 340 -8.45 29.76 1.23
CA ILE A 340 -8.73 28.49 0.55
C ILE A 340 -7.87 28.37 -0.73
N SER A 341 -7.62 29.51 -1.39
CA SER A 341 -6.75 29.61 -2.56
C SER A 341 -5.31 29.17 -2.28
N LEU A 342 -4.78 29.37 -1.08
CA LEU A 342 -3.44 28.91 -0.69
C LEU A 342 -3.41 27.39 -0.54
N TYR A 343 -4.47 26.82 0.05
CA TYR A 343 -4.63 25.37 0.14
C TYR A 343 -4.83 24.72 -1.23
N VAL A 344 -5.67 25.30 -2.10
CA VAL A 344 -5.86 24.86 -3.50
C VAL A 344 -4.55 24.94 -4.28
N ARG A 345 -3.81 26.05 -4.19
CA ARG A 345 -2.50 26.20 -4.83
C ARG A 345 -1.49 25.19 -4.33
N TYR A 346 -1.48 24.90 -3.03
CA TYR A 346 -0.64 23.86 -2.45
C TYR A 346 -0.97 22.49 -3.05
N VAL A 347 -2.24 22.07 -3.02
CA VAL A 347 -2.68 20.79 -3.57
C VAL A 347 -2.36 20.68 -5.07
N LEU A 348 -2.59 21.76 -5.82
CA LEU A 348 -2.26 21.82 -7.24
C LEU A 348 -0.74 21.74 -7.48
N SER A 349 0.07 22.39 -6.65
CA SER A 349 1.54 22.31 -6.72
C SER A 349 2.07 20.93 -6.39
N LEU A 350 1.44 20.21 -5.44
CA LEU A 350 1.80 18.85 -5.10
C LEU A 350 1.47 17.89 -6.26
N LEU A 351 0.35 18.13 -6.95
CA LEU A 351 0.02 17.44 -8.19
C LEU A 351 0.95 17.81 -9.33
N GLY A 352 1.31 19.09 -9.46
CA GLY A 352 2.30 19.59 -10.39
C GLY A 352 3.64 18.89 -10.20
N LEU A 353 4.14 18.78 -8.98
CA LEU A 353 5.36 18.05 -8.63
C LEU A 353 5.23 16.53 -8.86
N SER A 354 4.02 15.98 -8.69
CA SER A 354 3.74 14.57 -9.00
C SER A 354 3.65 14.28 -10.51
N ARG A 355 3.27 15.28 -11.32
CA ARG A 355 3.17 15.20 -12.79
C ARG A 355 4.38 15.74 -13.52
N GLU A 356 5.18 16.59 -12.89
CA GLU A 356 6.41 17.09 -13.46
C GLU A 356 7.28 15.89 -13.78
N PRO A 357 7.99 15.93 -14.92
CA PRO A 357 8.88 14.86 -15.30
C PRO A 357 9.98 14.64 -14.24
N GLY A 358 10.10 15.44 -13.17
CA GLY A 358 10.90 15.18 -11.96
C GLY A 358 10.50 13.95 -11.14
N GLY A 359 9.19 13.69 -10.96
CA GLY A 359 8.69 12.49 -10.28
C GLY A 359 8.80 11.25 -11.17
N SER A 360 8.52 11.44 -12.46
CA SER A 360 8.89 10.48 -13.50
C SER A 360 10.40 10.34 -13.59
N LEU A 361 11.23 11.36 -13.33
CA LEU A 361 12.70 11.30 -13.32
C LEU A 361 13.23 10.62 -12.06
N LEU A 362 12.47 10.46 -10.98
CA LEU A 362 12.86 9.52 -9.93
C LEU A 362 12.63 8.08 -10.42
N ASN A 363 11.49 7.79 -11.05
CA ASN A 363 11.25 6.48 -11.67
C ASN A 363 12.12 6.23 -12.92
N PHE A 364 12.49 7.27 -13.66
CA PHE A 364 13.31 7.28 -14.87
C PHE A 364 14.79 7.42 -14.51
N SER A 365 15.18 7.96 -13.37
CA SER A 365 16.55 7.92 -12.83
C SER A 365 16.81 6.59 -12.13
N VAL A 366 15.79 5.94 -11.56
CA VAL A 366 15.85 4.51 -11.20
C VAL A 366 15.96 3.65 -12.47
N ASN A 367 15.16 3.90 -13.52
CA ASN A 367 15.27 3.19 -14.80
C ASN A 367 16.56 3.52 -15.57
N ILE A 368 17.08 4.75 -15.52
CA ILE A 368 18.36 5.14 -16.13
C ILE A 368 19.52 4.61 -15.30
N LYS A 369 19.46 4.55 -13.96
CA LYS A 369 20.49 3.84 -13.16
C LYS A 369 20.48 2.34 -13.46
N SER A 370 19.33 1.74 -13.76
CA SER A 370 19.21 0.37 -14.25
C SER A 370 19.82 0.20 -15.66
N LEU A 371 19.45 1.05 -16.61
CA LEU A 371 19.97 1.04 -18.00
C LEU A 371 21.47 1.40 -18.09
N ARG A 372 21.96 2.30 -17.23
CA ARG A 372 23.39 2.69 -17.18
C ARG A 372 24.27 1.68 -16.42
N ARG A 373 23.67 0.76 -15.66
CA ARG A 373 24.36 -0.42 -15.12
C ARG A 373 24.48 -1.52 -16.17
N ASN A 374 23.44 -1.75 -16.98
CA ASN A 374 23.48 -2.72 -18.09
C ASN A 374 24.49 -2.33 -19.18
N THR A 375 24.77 -1.05 -19.40
CA THR A 375 25.82 -0.62 -20.36
C THR A 375 27.23 -0.68 -19.78
N LYS A 376 27.41 -0.64 -18.45
CA LYS A 376 28.73 -0.83 -17.82
C LYS A 376 29.16 -2.30 -17.71
N SER A 377 28.24 -3.27 -17.67
CA SER A 377 28.61 -4.69 -17.70
C SER A 377 28.98 -5.21 -19.10
N SER A 378 28.64 -4.48 -20.17
CA SER A 378 29.03 -4.85 -21.55
C SER A 378 30.33 -4.19 -22.05
N SER A 379 31.01 -3.37 -21.24
CA SER A 379 32.21 -2.62 -21.66
C SER A 379 33.54 -3.18 -21.14
N SER A 380 33.58 -4.34 -20.46
CA SER A 380 34.83 -4.92 -19.92
C SER A 380 35.42 -6.05 -20.77
N TYR A 381 35.05 -6.17 -22.04
CA TYR A 381 35.76 -7.02 -23.00
C TYR A 381 36.32 -6.16 -24.12
N SER A 382 37.55 -5.66 -23.94
CA SER A 382 38.37 -5.15 -25.03
C SER A 382 39.85 -5.35 -24.70
N VAL A 383 40.40 -6.41 -25.32
CA VAL A 383 41.71 -6.44 -25.98
C VAL A 383 42.93 -6.03 -25.14
N ASN A 384 43.63 -7.04 -24.59
CA ASN A 384 45.08 -6.98 -24.45
C ASN A 384 45.70 -7.83 -25.56
N ILE A 385 46.12 -7.16 -26.63
CA ILE A 385 47.15 -7.65 -27.55
C ILE A 385 48.40 -6.84 -27.22
N LEU A 386 49.37 -7.51 -26.60
CA LEU A 386 50.79 -7.48 -26.93
C LEU A 386 51.50 -8.60 -26.16
#